data_AF-A0A1X2HS86-F1
#
_entry.id   AF-A0A1X2HS86-F1
#
_cell.length_a   1.000
_cell.length_b   1.000
_cell.length_c   1.000
_cell.angle_alpha   90.00
_cell.angle_beta   90.00
_cell.angle_gamma   90.00
#
_symmetry.space_group_name_H-M   'P 1'
#
loop_
_entity.id
_entity.type
_entity.pdbx_description
1 polymer ?
#
loop_
_entity_poly.entity_id
_entity_poly.type
_entity_poly.pdbx_seq_one_letter_code
_entity_poly.pdbx_strand_id
1 'polypeptide(L)'
;EYRFVFGDSYSYTEGQLGTPEFSWSNFTDKASLSNNPILLNKTSADGPNWVEYLTGCYQGLPQHCHPKLYNLAFAGADIDPAKITKHHDFTVSFVEQVEQFVDFVNPRIKWDPKSTLGAFWIGINDVGDTVKWTNISYSDFYAGIIDTYFDKMEELYEHDLRAFMFFNIPPRDRSPGGSSTKQYAQAIDTYNSILQQHISDFASNHNDAIVITIDAFSYFNQYLDNASELGFKDISTFCPNSTAPDFNTNYEAYGYSGHPTYPVHKLLAASIEKQLAKPGC
;
A
#
# COMPACT_ATOMS: atom_id res chain seq x y z
N GLU A 1 4.91 17.60 9.98
CA GLU A 1 4.94 16.54 8.95
C GLU A 1 3.92 15.46 9.24
N TYR A 2 3.14 15.12 8.21
CA TYR A 2 2.14 14.05 8.25
C TYR A 2 2.39 13.08 7.09
N ARG A 3 2.08 11.81 7.32
CA ARG A 3 2.00 10.77 6.29
C ARG A 3 0.59 10.20 6.36
N PHE A 4 -0.12 10.29 5.24
CA PHE A 4 -1.39 9.60 5.02
C PHE A 4 -1.11 8.44 4.08
N VAL A 5 -1.42 7.23 4.51
CA VAL A 5 -1.17 6.03 3.71
C VAL A 5 -2.50 5.38 3.38
N PHE A 6 -2.69 5.10 2.10
CA PHE A 6 -3.87 4.43 1.56
C PHE A 6 -3.41 3.23 0.75
N GLY A 7 -4.19 2.16 0.76
CA GLY A 7 -3.80 0.95 0.05
C GLY A 7 -4.39 -0.32 0.60
N ASP A 8 -3.69 -1.40 0.30
CA ASP A 8 -4.09 -2.75 0.68
C ASP A 8 -3.14 -3.40 1.71
N SER A 9 -3.06 -4.73 1.69
CA SER A 9 -2.26 -5.52 2.61
C SER A 9 -0.76 -5.23 2.53
N TYR A 10 -0.27 -4.66 1.43
CA TYR A 10 1.14 -4.31 1.26
C TYR A 10 1.52 -3.07 2.08
N SER A 11 0.54 -2.33 2.59
CA SER A 11 0.75 -1.10 3.37
C SER A 11 0.07 -1.12 4.74
N TYR A 12 -0.86 -2.04 5.00
CA TYR A 12 -1.59 -2.09 6.27
C TYR A 12 -0.68 -2.38 7.47
N THR A 13 -1.09 -1.86 8.62
CA THR A 13 -0.57 -2.15 9.97
C THR A 13 -1.75 -2.45 10.88
N GLU A 14 -1.64 -3.27 11.92
CA GLU A 14 -2.75 -3.56 12.85
C GLU A 14 -2.86 -2.55 14.01
N GLY A 15 -4.07 -2.39 14.53
CA GLY A 15 -4.38 -1.61 15.73
C GLY A 15 -5.37 -2.33 16.66
N GLN A 16 -5.73 -1.70 17.76
CA GLN A 16 -6.69 -2.23 18.74
C GLN A 16 -8.16 -1.90 18.43
N LEU A 17 -8.41 -0.90 17.58
CA LEU A 17 -9.76 -0.39 17.24
C LEU A 17 -10.10 -0.52 15.75
N GLY A 18 -9.32 -1.28 14.98
CA GLY A 18 -9.60 -1.65 13.60
C GLY A 18 -10.25 -3.03 13.48
N THR A 19 -10.10 -3.65 12.31
CA THR A 19 -10.38 -5.07 12.13
C THR A 19 -9.07 -5.83 12.36
N PRO A 20 -8.98 -6.72 13.37
CA PRO A 20 -7.77 -7.49 13.66
C PRO A 20 -7.25 -8.19 12.41
N GLU A 21 -5.95 -8.17 12.16
CA GLU A 21 -5.27 -8.71 10.96
C GLU A 21 -5.57 -8.01 9.63
N PHE A 22 -6.43 -6.97 9.58
CA PHE A 22 -6.78 -6.29 8.33
C PHE A 22 -6.54 -4.78 8.30
N SER A 23 -6.59 -4.08 9.43
CA SER A 23 -6.42 -2.63 9.43
C SER A 23 -5.95 -2.10 10.78
N TRP A 24 -5.36 -0.91 10.75
CA TRP A 24 -5.00 -0.19 11.97
C TRP A 24 -6.27 0.31 12.63
N SER A 25 -7.08 1.04 11.86
CA SER A 25 -8.32 1.66 12.31
C SER A 25 -9.29 1.81 11.14
N ASN A 26 -10.58 1.70 11.42
CA ASN A 26 -11.62 2.08 10.46
C ASN A 26 -11.88 3.60 10.44
N PHE A 27 -11.17 4.40 11.24
CA PHE A 27 -11.29 5.87 11.31
C PHE A 27 -12.72 6.42 11.40
N THR A 28 -13.68 5.69 11.94
CA THR A 28 -15.10 6.10 11.96
C THR A 28 -15.48 6.87 13.23
N ASP A 29 -14.57 7.05 14.19
CA ASP A 29 -14.85 7.79 15.41
C ASP A 29 -13.60 8.46 16.03
N LYS A 30 -13.83 9.21 17.12
CA LYS A 30 -12.76 9.94 17.81
C LYS A 30 -11.76 9.02 18.52
N ALA A 31 -12.23 7.90 19.08
CA ALA A 31 -11.38 6.96 19.79
C ALA A 31 -10.43 6.25 18.82
N SER A 32 -10.97 5.83 17.67
CA SER A 32 -10.23 5.19 16.60
C SER A 32 -9.13 6.09 16.03
N LEU A 33 -9.36 7.42 15.98
CA LEU A 33 -8.37 8.41 15.54
C LEU A 33 -7.28 8.73 16.58
N SER A 34 -7.60 8.75 17.88
CA SER A 34 -6.71 9.32 18.92
C SER A 34 -6.12 8.29 19.88
N ASN A 35 -6.78 7.15 20.07
CA ASN A 35 -6.50 6.19 21.14
C ASN A 35 -6.31 4.76 20.59
N ASN A 36 -5.81 4.65 19.37
CA ASN A 36 -5.59 3.37 18.72
C ASN A 36 -4.09 3.22 18.41
N PRO A 37 -3.31 2.47 19.19
CA PRO A 37 -1.88 2.33 18.93
C PRO A 37 -1.63 1.40 17.73
N ILE A 38 -0.63 1.72 16.90
CA ILE A 38 -0.01 0.79 15.96
C ILE A 38 0.62 -0.33 16.78
N LEU A 39 0.33 -1.57 16.42
CA LEU A 39 0.86 -2.76 17.08
C LEU A 39 2.17 -3.20 16.43
N LEU A 40 3.18 -3.44 17.26
CA LEU A 40 4.51 -3.84 16.83
C LEU A 40 4.48 -5.13 16.02
N ASN A 41 5.08 -5.11 14.82
CA ASN A 41 5.24 -6.27 13.93
C ASN A 41 3.93 -6.95 13.51
N LYS A 42 2.82 -6.20 13.52
CA LYS A 42 1.51 -6.68 13.08
C LYS A 42 1.17 -6.11 11.70
N THR A 43 1.72 -6.75 10.67
CA THR A 43 1.49 -6.44 9.25
C THR A 43 1.47 -7.73 8.42
N SER A 44 1.14 -7.65 7.13
CA SER A 44 1.27 -8.78 6.19
C SER A 44 2.72 -9.23 5.91
N ALA A 45 3.72 -8.43 6.31
CA ALA A 45 5.12 -8.68 6.05
C ALA A 45 5.79 -9.60 7.09
N ASP A 46 5.06 -10.01 8.13
CA ASP A 46 5.59 -10.74 9.28
C ASP A 46 6.77 -10.07 9.96
N GLY A 47 6.56 -8.79 10.21
CA GLY A 47 7.54 -7.83 10.70
C GLY A 47 7.13 -6.44 10.24
N PRO A 48 8.05 -5.48 10.26
CA PRO A 48 7.74 -4.15 9.78
C PRO A 48 7.51 -4.12 8.27
N ASN A 49 6.53 -3.34 7.82
CA ASN A 49 6.34 -3.08 6.40
C ASN A 49 7.12 -1.81 5.95
N TRP A 50 7.00 -1.46 4.66
CA TRP A 50 7.75 -0.35 4.07
C TRP A 50 7.40 1.01 4.70
N VAL A 51 6.15 1.19 5.14
CA VAL A 51 5.67 2.41 5.80
C VAL A 51 6.39 2.59 7.13
N GLU A 52 6.47 1.53 7.92
CA GLU A 52 7.12 1.55 9.23
C GLU A 52 8.63 1.80 9.09
N TYR A 53 9.28 1.17 8.09
CA TYR A 53 10.70 1.44 7.81
C TYR A 53 10.97 2.90 7.42
N LEU A 54 10.17 3.49 6.53
CA LEU A 54 10.36 4.87 6.07
C LEU A 54 10.04 5.92 7.13
N THR A 55 9.15 5.61 8.09
CA THR A 55 8.70 6.55 9.11
C THR A 55 9.35 6.34 10.48
N GLY A 56 9.98 5.18 10.70
CA GLY A 56 10.45 4.75 12.03
C GLY A 56 9.33 4.51 13.04
N CYS A 57 8.06 4.52 12.60
CA CYS A 57 6.87 4.42 13.43
C CYS A 57 6.42 2.95 13.57
N TYR A 58 7.17 2.16 14.33
CA TYR A 58 6.91 0.71 14.48
C TYR A 58 5.82 0.34 15.49
N GLN A 59 5.47 1.26 16.39
CA GLN A 59 4.46 1.03 17.42
C GLN A 59 4.02 2.33 18.08
N GLY A 60 2.89 2.27 18.78
CA GLY A 60 2.38 3.37 19.58
C GLY A 60 1.43 4.27 18.82
N LEU A 61 1.13 5.42 19.38
CA LEU A 61 0.09 6.29 18.84
C LEU A 61 0.61 7.09 17.62
N PRO A 62 -0.11 7.07 16.48
CA PRO A 62 0.20 7.85 15.27
C PRO A 62 0.62 9.30 15.43
N GLN A 63 -0.04 10.01 16.34
CA GLN A 63 0.26 11.41 16.61
C GLN A 63 1.61 11.63 17.32
N HIS A 64 2.21 10.58 17.88
CA HIS A 64 3.52 10.59 18.54
C HIS A 64 4.65 10.11 17.63
N CYS A 65 4.34 9.65 16.41
CA CYS A 65 5.36 9.31 15.43
C CYS A 65 5.96 10.58 14.78
N HIS A 66 7.19 10.42 14.27
CA HIS A 66 7.95 11.48 13.62
C HIS A 66 8.52 10.97 12.29
N PRO A 67 7.81 11.16 11.16
CA PRO A 67 6.58 11.94 10.97
C PRO A 67 5.33 11.27 11.56
N LYS A 68 4.26 12.04 11.77
CA LYS A 68 2.96 11.49 12.22
C LYS A 68 2.38 10.59 11.13
N LEU A 69 1.89 9.42 11.50
CA LEU A 69 1.49 8.38 10.54
C LEU A 69 0.03 7.96 10.72
N TYR A 70 -0.85 8.39 9.82
CA TYR A 70 -2.22 7.92 9.77
C TYR A 70 -2.35 6.96 8.59
N ASN A 71 -2.42 5.66 8.90
CA ASN A 71 -2.48 4.59 7.91
C ASN A 71 -3.91 4.07 7.73
N LEU A 72 -4.52 4.43 6.61
CA LEU A 72 -5.86 4.04 6.18
C LEU A 72 -5.88 2.76 5.34
N ALA A 73 -4.71 2.22 4.99
CA ALA A 73 -4.64 0.99 4.20
C ALA A 73 -5.36 -0.17 4.90
N PHE A 74 -6.11 -0.95 4.12
CA PHE A 74 -6.94 -2.04 4.59
C PHE A 74 -6.60 -3.31 3.79
N ALA A 75 -6.19 -4.38 4.48
CA ALA A 75 -5.81 -5.63 3.83
C ALA A 75 -7.00 -6.23 3.05
N GLY A 76 -6.74 -6.58 1.78
CA GLY A 76 -7.77 -7.05 0.86
C GLY A 76 -8.61 -5.95 0.21
N ALA A 77 -8.24 -4.67 0.36
CA ALA A 77 -8.93 -3.59 -0.34
C ALA A 77 -8.73 -3.67 -1.86
N ASP A 78 -9.84 -3.63 -2.58
CA ASP A 78 -9.93 -3.23 -3.99
C ASP A 78 -10.23 -1.74 -4.10
N ILE A 79 -10.14 -1.19 -5.31
CA ILE A 79 -10.42 0.24 -5.54
C ILE A 79 -11.92 0.54 -5.41
N ASP A 80 -12.73 -0.15 -6.21
CA ASP A 80 -14.14 0.19 -6.40
C ASP A 80 -15.06 -1.02 -6.10
N PRO A 81 -15.79 -0.99 -4.98
CA PRO A 81 -16.67 -2.08 -4.58
C PRO A 81 -17.92 -2.21 -5.47
N ALA A 82 -18.21 -1.23 -6.32
CA ALA A 82 -19.28 -1.33 -7.31
C ALA A 82 -18.88 -2.18 -8.53
N LYS A 83 -17.57 -2.35 -8.77
CA LYS A 83 -17.02 -3.13 -9.89
C LYS A 83 -16.48 -4.49 -9.44
N ILE A 84 -15.93 -4.59 -8.24
CA ILE A 84 -15.36 -5.83 -7.67
C ILE A 84 -16.02 -6.10 -6.31
N THR A 85 -16.47 -7.34 -6.09
CA THR A 85 -17.04 -7.72 -4.79
C THR A 85 -15.93 -7.80 -3.74
N LYS A 86 -16.14 -7.13 -2.61
CA LYS A 86 -15.21 -7.16 -1.47
C LYS A 86 -14.90 -8.58 -1.01
N HIS A 87 -13.66 -8.82 -0.57
CA HIS A 87 -13.24 -10.10 0.02
C HIS A 87 -14.06 -10.46 1.27
N HIS A 88 -14.39 -9.46 2.06
CA HIS A 88 -15.24 -9.55 3.23
C HIS A 88 -16.21 -8.37 3.29
N ASP A 89 -17.40 -8.57 3.87
CA ASP A 89 -18.39 -7.49 4.02
C ASP A 89 -17.86 -6.29 4.83
N PHE A 90 -16.86 -6.53 5.68
CA PHE A 90 -16.19 -5.51 6.50
C PHE A 90 -14.96 -4.88 5.82
N THR A 91 -14.55 -5.35 4.63
CA THR A 91 -13.41 -4.78 3.91
C THR A 91 -13.69 -3.33 3.58
N VAL A 92 -12.73 -2.44 3.84
CA VAL A 92 -12.80 -1.03 3.46
C VAL A 92 -12.10 -0.85 2.12
N SER A 93 -12.85 -0.55 1.06
CA SER A 93 -12.29 -0.28 -0.27
C SER A 93 -11.49 1.02 -0.29
N PHE A 94 -10.67 1.24 -1.31
CA PHE A 94 -9.93 2.50 -1.44
C PHE A 94 -10.84 3.74 -1.47
N VAL A 95 -11.96 3.66 -2.20
CA VAL A 95 -12.98 4.72 -2.20
C VAL A 95 -13.43 5.05 -0.78
N GLU A 96 -13.72 4.04 0.02
CA GLU A 96 -14.15 4.20 1.42
C GLU A 96 -13.00 4.67 2.32
N GLN A 97 -11.75 4.30 2.06
CA GLN A 97 -10.59 4.83 2.78
C GLN A 97 -10.45 6.35 2.57
N VAL A 98 -10.67 6.84 1.35
CA VAL A 98 -10.66 8.29 1.05
C VAL A 98 -11.84 9.00 1.70
N GLU A 99 -13.03 8.39 1.68
CA GLU A 99 -14.20 8.92 2.41
C GLU A 99 -13.94 9.00 3.91
N GLN A 100 -13.34 7.96 4.52
CA GLN A 100 -12.91 7.99 5.92
C GLN A 100 -11.90 9.11 6.19
N PHE A 101 -10.97 9.36 5.27
CA PHE A 101 -10.04 10.48 5.41
C PHE A 101 -10.80 11.82 5.41
N VAL A 102 -11.65 12.05 4.41
CA VAL A 102 -12.37 13.31 4.22
C VAL A 102 -13.35 13.58 5.37
N ASP A 103 -14.13 12.59 5.79
CA ASP A 103 -15.19 12.76 6.78
C ASP A 103 -14.67 12.74 8.22
N PHE A 104 -13.62 11.96 8.47
CA PHE A 104 -13.16 11.70 9.84
C PHE A 104 -11.80 12.28 10.16
N VAL A 105 -10.78 11.97 9.36
CA VAL A 105 -9.39 12.37 9.63
C VAL A 105 -9.22 13.87 9.40
N ASN A 106 -9.42 14.33 8.17
CA ASN A 106 -9.16 15.70 7.73
C ASN A 106 -9.77 16.79 8.64
N PRO A 107 -11.07 16.75 9.02
CA PRO A 107 -11.67 17.78 9.87
C PRO A 107 -11.20 17.75 11.33
N ARG A 108 -10.50 16.70 11.79
CA ARG A 108 -10.13 16.51 13.21
C ARG A 108 -8.64 16.67 13.48
N ILE A 109 -7.79 16.62 12.46
CA ILE A 109 -6.35 16.85 12.60
C ILE A 109 -5.93 18.08 11.81
N LYS A 110 -5.09 18.92 12.42
CA LYS A 110 -4.48 20.06 11.71
C LYS A 110 -3.14 19.62 11.13
N TRP A 111 -3.02 19.68 9.81
CA TRP A 111 -1.80 19.34 9.09
C TRP A 111 -1.43 20.49 8.13
N ASP A 112 -0.17 20.52 7.72
CA ASP A 112 0.35 21.53 6.78
C ASP A 112 0.64 20.82 5.44
N PRO A 113 -0.06 21.18 4.35
CA PRO A 113 0.17 20.61 3.02
C PRO A 113 1.63 20.57 2.59
N LYS A 114 2.42 21.59 2.96
CA LYS A 114 3.84 21.70 2.57
C LYS A 114 4.74 20.64 3.21
N SER A 115 4.27 20.00 4.28
CA SER A 115 5.02 18.99 5.05
C SER A 115 4.30 17.64 5.09
N THR A 116 3.31 17.45 4.23
CA THR A 116 2.42 16.28 4.21
C THR A 116 2.60 15.51 2.92
N LEU A 117 2.61 14.18 3.02
CA LEU A 117 2.66 13.27 1.87
C LEU A 117 1.51 12.27 1.99
N GLY A 118 0.72 12.13 0.93
CA GLY A 118 -0.17 11.00 0.71
C GLY A 118 0.58 9.92 -0.07
N ALA A 119 0.53 8.68 0.39
CA ALA A 119 1.10 7.54 -0.31
C ALA A 119 0.02 6.50 -0.60
N PHE A 120 0.05 5.97 -1.82
CA PHE A 120 -1.03 5.17 -2.38
C PHE A 120 -0.46 3.93 -3.06
N TRP A 121 -0.72 2.77 -2.46
CA TRP A 121 -0.36 1.47 -3.04
C TRP A 121 -1.58 0.54 -3.02
N ILE A 122 -2.29 0.54 -4.14
CA ILE A 122 -3.58 -0.13 -4.32
C ILE A 122 -3.65 -0.70 -5.75
N GLY A 123 -4.57 -1.62 -6.00
CA GLY A 123 -4.76 -2.29 -7.30
C GLY A 123 -4.25 -3.74 -7.34
N ILE A 124 -3.56 -4.21 -6.29
CA ILE A 124 -2.96 -5.55 -6.26
C ILE A 124 -4.05 -6.62 -6.16
N ASN A 125 -5.10 -6.33 -5.37
CA ASN A 125 -6.29 -7.18 -5.28
C ASN A 125 -7.15 -7.06 -6.54
N ASP A 126 -7.31 -5.85 -7.10
CA ASP A 126 -8.09 -5.65 -8.33
C ASP A 126 -7.54 -6.52 -9.48
N VAL A 127 -6.22 -6.52 -9.67
CA VAL A 127 -5.56 -7.42 -10.63
C VAL A 127 -5.73 -8.88 -10.22
N GLY A 128 -5.53 -9.19 -8.94
CA GLY A 128 -5.62 -10.56 -8.41
C GLY A 128 -6.97 -11.25 -8.61
N ASP A 129 -8.05 -10.52 -8.37
CA ASP A 129 -9.39 -11.07 -8.38
C ASP A 129 -9.98 -11.15 -9.78
N THR A 130 -9.54 -10.25 -10.66
CA THR A 130 -10.04 -10.17 -12.03
C THR A 130 -9.15 -10.87 -13.05
N VAL A 131 -7.93 -11.30 -12.69
CA VAL A 131 -7.00 -12.00 -13.62
C VAL A 131 -7.61 -13.27 -14.22
N LYS A 132 -8.59 -13.91 -13.59
CA LYS A 132 -9.24 -15.11 -14.16
C LYS A 132 -10.58 -14.81 -14.86
N TRP A 133 -11.03 -13.57 -14.84
CA TRP A 133 -12.27 -13.18 -15.50
C TRP A 133 -12.09 -13.24 -17.01
N THR A 134 -13.04 -13.90 -17.69
CA THR A 134 -13.02 -14.11 -19.14
C THR A 134 -14.04 -13.25 -19.88
N ASN A 135 -14.87 -12.51 -19.13
CA ASN A 135 -15.96 -11.68 -19.61
C ASN A 135 -15.61 -10.18 -19.63
N ILE A 136 -14.33 -9.83 -19.45
CA ILE A 136 -13.84 -8.44 -19.44
C ILE A 136 -12.68 -8.25 -20.43
N SER A 137 -12.52 -7.01 -20.87
CA SER A 137 -11.28 -6.49 -21.45
C SER A 137 -10.47 -5.87 -20.31
N TYR A 138 -9.23 -6.34 -20.06
CA TYR A 138 -8.39 -5.73 -19.02
C TYR A 138 -8.17 -4.24 -19.25
N SER A 139 -8.02 -3.82 -20.52
CA SER A 139 -7.81 -2.41 -20.84
C SER A 139 -9.01 -1.56 -20.40
N ASP A 140 -10.22 -1.92 -20.83
CA ASP A 140 -11.41 -1.11 -20.55
C ASP A 140 -11.80 -1.19 -19.08
N PHE A 141 -11.66 -2.37 -18.48
CA PHE A 141 -11.99 -2.58 -17.07
C PHE A 141 -11.02 -1.83 -16.14
N TYR A 142 -9.71 -1.95 -16.35
CA TYR A 142 -8.74 -1.23 -15.52
C TYR A 142 -8.74 0.27 -15.79
N ALA A 143 -9.04 0.74 -17.01
CA ALA A 143 -9.30 2.15 -17.25
C ALA A 143 -10.42 2.67 -16.35
N GLY A 144 -11.58 2.02 -16.35
CA GLY A 144 -12.69 2.46 -15.50
C GLY A 144 -12.43 2.33 -13.99
N ILE A 145 -11.61 1.38 -13.54
CA ILE A 145 -11.17 1.28 -12.14
C ILE A 145 -10.21 2.43 -11.79
N ILE A 146 -9.25 2.72 -12.67
CA ILE A 146 -8.23 3.76 -12.45
C ILE A 146 -8.84 5.16 -12.58
N ASP A 147 -9.87 5.36 -13.43
CA ASP A 147 -10.69 6.58 -13.43
C ASP A 147 -11.22 6.86 -12.02
N THR A 148 -11.83 5.86 -11.37
CA THR A 148 -12.33 5.99 -9.98
C THR A 148 -11.21 6.24 -8.96
N TYR A 149 -10.02 5.67 -9.17
CA TYR A 149 -8.86 5.98 -8.34
C TYR A 149 -8.46 7.45 -8.48
N PHE A 150 -8.41 7.98 -9.69
CA PHE A 150 -8.00 9.37 -9.93
C PHE A 150 -9.08 10.38 -9.58
N ASP A 151 -10.38 10.05 -9.68
CA ASP A 151 -11.46 10.86 -9.10
C ASP A 151 -11.22 11.11 -7.59
N LYS A 152 -10.69 10.10 -6.89
CA LYS A 152 -10.33 10.24 -5.47
C LYS A 152 -9.02 11.00 -5.25
N MET A 153 -8.11 11.04 -6.23
CA MET A 153 -6.94 11.93 -6.16
C MET A 153 -7.35 13.38 -6.31
N GLU A 154 -8.28 13.67 -7.22
CA GLU A 154 -8.90 15.00 -7.34
C GLU A 154 -9.58 15.41 -6.04
N GLU A 155 -10.37 14.52 -5.42
CA GLU A 155 -11.02 14.80 -4.12
C GLU A 155 -9.99 15.12 -3.01
N LEU A 156 -8.92 14.33 -2.87
CA LEU A 156 -7.87 14.60 -1.90
C LEU A 156 -7.12 15.91 -2.21
N TYR A 157 -6.92 16.23 -3.48
CA TYR A 157 -6.33 17.49 -3.92
C TYR A 157 -7.22 18.69 -3.59
N GLU A 158 -8.55 18.59 -3.77
CA GLU A 158 -9.52 19.60 -3.33
C GLU A 158 -9.49 19.78 -1.80
N HIS A 159 -9.10 18.75 -1.06
CA HIS A 159 -8.85 18.78 0.38
C HIS A 159 -7.41 19.14 0.78
N ASP A 160 -6.74 19.98 -0.01
CA ASP A 160 -5.41 20.55 0.22
C ASP A 160 -4.22 19.57 0.18
N LEU A 161 -4.41 18.30 -0.19
CA LEU A 161 -3.27 17.41 -0.36
C LEU A 161 -2.46 17.85 -1.59
N ARG A 162 -1.15 18.02 -1.42
CA ARG A 162 -0.26 18.56 -2.46
C ARG A 162 0.97 17.71 -2.75
N ALA A 163 1.17 16.59 -2.05
CA ALA A 163 2.22 15.65 -2.40
C ALA A 163 1.64 14.22 -2.42
N PHE A 164 1.84 13.55 -3.54
CA PHE A 164 1.27 12.25 -3.84
C PHE A 164 2.38 11.29 -4.25
N MET A 165 2.44 10.12 -3.61
CA MET A 165 3.35 9.04 -3.93
C MET A 165 2.57 7.81 -4.39
N PHE A 166 2.71 7.46 -5.66
CA PHE A 166 1.99 6.37 -6.30
C PHE A 166 2.91 5.17 -6.50
N PHE A 167 2.42 3.99 -6.16
CA PHE A 167 3.10 2.73 -6.41
C PHE A 167 2.40 1.97 -7.52
N ASN A 168 3.17 1.40 -8.44
CA ASN A 168 2.64 0.44 -9.41
C ASN A 168 2.56 -0.98 -8.81
N ILE A 169 1.92 -1.90 -9.53
CA ILE A 169 1.72 -3.28 -9.08
C ILE A 169 3.05 -4.05 -9.21
N PRO A 170 3.54 -4.69 -8.14
CA PRO A 170 4.75 -5.53 -8.19
C PRO A 170 4.53 -6.76 -9.10
N PRO A 171 5.59 -7.49 -9.51
CA PRO A 171 5.50 -8.64 -10.40
C PRO A 171 4.90 -9.85 -9.67
N ARG A 172 3.60 -9.80 -9.36
CA ARG A 172 2.87 -10.86 -8.64
C ARG A 172 2.75 -12.13 -9.46
N ASP A 173 2.96 -12.05 -10.78
CA ASP A 173 3.19 -13.21 -11.66
C ASP A 173 4.46 -13.99 -11.29
N ARG A 174 5.37 -13.45 -10.47
CA ARG A 174 6.55 -14.17 -9.95
C ARG A 174 6.38 -14.69 -8.53
N SER A 175 5.18 -14.57 -7.93
CA SER A 175 4.93 -15.03 -6.56
C SER A 175 4.89 -16.57 -6.44
N PRO A 176 5.30 -17.13 -5.28
CA PRO A 176 5.09 -18.54 -4.95
C PRO A 176 3.63 -18.98 -5.11
N GLY A 177 3.39 -20.27 -5.38
CA GLY A 177 2.03 -20.83 -5.39
C GLY A 177 1.28 -20.81 -6.74
N GLY A 178 1.94 -20.44 -7.84
CA GLY A 178 1.46 -20.76 -9.20
C GLY A 178 0.56 -19.71 -9.87
N SER A 179 0.55 -18.47 -9.40
CA SER A 179 -0.03 -17.33 -10.14
C SER A 179 0.84 -16.85 -11.31
N SER A 180 1.95 -17.55 -11.61
CA SER A 180 2.86 -17.29 -12.74
C SER A 180 2.26 -17.68 -14.08
N THR A 181 1.15 -17.05 -14.45
CA THR A 181 0.53 -17.21 -15.76
C THR A 181 0.86 -16.02 -16.62
N LYS A 182 0.98 -16.24 -17.94
CA LYS A 182 1.09 -15.15 -18.92
C LYS A 182 -0.05 -14.14 -18.79
N GLN A 183 -1.22 -14.59 -18.35
CA GLN A 183 -2.39 -13.76 -18.09
C GLN A 183 -2.15 -12.79 -16.94
N TYR A 184 -1.49 -13.23 -15.87
CA TYR A 184 -1.13 -12.37 -14.75
C TYR A 184 -0.14 -11.29 -15.16
N ALA A 185 0.92 -11.65 -15.88
CA ALA A 185 1.87 -10.68 -16.42
C ALA A 185 1.20 -9.65 -17.35
N GLN A 186 0.29 -10.10 -18.24
CA GLN A 186 -0.47 -9.22 -19.12
C GLN A 186 -1.39 -8.26 -18.35
N ALA A 187 -2.09 -8.77 -17.32
CA ALA A 187 -2.97 -7.95 -16.49
C ALA A 187 -2.19 -6.88 -15.72
N ILE A 188 -1.05 -7.24 -15.12
CA ILE A 188 -0.14 -6.29 -14.44
C ILE A 188 0.36 -5.23 -15.42
N ASP A 189 0.86 -5.64 -16.60
CA ASP A 189 1.40 -4.72 -17.60
C ASP A 189 0.34 -3.72 -18.08
N THR A 190 -0.88 -4.22 -18.32
CA THR A 190 -2.03 -3.37 -18.71
C THR A 190 -2.38 -2.38 -17.60
N TYR A 191 -2.51 -2.85 -16.36
CA TYR A 191 -2.83 -2.00 -15.22
C TYR A 191 -1.76 -0.93 -14.99
N ASN A 192 -0.49 -1.32 -14.92
CA ASN A 192 0.62 -0.42 -14.67
C ASN A 192 0.78 0.63 -15.79
N SER A 193 0.52 0.26 -17.04
CA SER A 193 0.56 1.21 -18.16
C SER A 193 -0.55 2.26 -18.06
N ILE A 194 -1.78 1.84 -17.75
CA ILE A 194 -2.92 2.74 -17.57
C ILE A 194 -2.70 3.65 -16.36
N LEU A 195 -2.21 3.10 -15.25
CA LEU A 195 -1.88 3.86 -14.05
C LEU A 195 -0.82 4.93 -14.34
N GLN A 196 0.26 4.57 -15.04
CA GLN A 196 1.31 5.53 -15.40
C GLN A 196 0.79 6.68 -16.27
N GLN A 197 -0.15 6.40 -17.19
CA GLN A 197 -0.79 7.44 -17.99
C GLN A 197 -1.57 8.41 -17.11
N HIS A 198 -2.43 7.91 -16.21
CA HIS A 198 -3.22 8.75 -15.32
C HIS A 198 -2.36 9.56 -14.34
N ILE A 199 -1.29 8.98 -13.79
CA ILE A 199 -0.34 9.72 -12.95
C ILE A 199 0.28 10.88 -13.73
N SER A 200 0.65 10.64 -14.99
CA SER A 200 1.24 11.67 -15.85
C SER A 200 0.25 12.80 -16.17
N ASP A 201 -1.00 12.43 -16.45
CA ASP A 201 -2.08 13.39 -16.72
C ASP A 201 -2.39 14.24 -15.47
N PHE A 202 -2.53 13.59 -14.30
CA PHE A 202 -2.72 14.28 -13.02
C PHE A 202 -1.59 15.25 -12.71
N ALA A 203 -0.32 14.83 -12.87
CA ALA A 203 0.83 15.70 -12.66
C ALA A 203 0.84 16.91 -13.61
N SER A 204 0.39 16.73 -14.86
CA SER A 204 0.33 17.81 -15.85
C SER A 204 -0.80 18.82 -15.58
N ASN A 205 -1.90 18.35 -15.00
CA ASN A 205 -3.06 19.16 -14.66
C ASN A 205 -2.90 19.92 -13.33
N HIS A 206 -2.08 19.40 -12.41
CA HIS A 206 -1.86 19.96 -11.07
C HIS A 206 -0.40 20.36 -10.84
N ASN A 207 0.03 21.43 -11.52
CA ASN A 207 1.44 21.87 -11.53
C ASN A 207 1.97 22.36 -10.16
N ASP A 208 1.10 22.62 -9.19
CA ASP A 208 1.45 22.94 -7.80
C ASP A 208 1.51 21.70 -6.89
N ALA A 209 1.15 20.51 -7.39
CA ALA A 209 1.31 19.24 -6.69
C ALA A 209 2.68 18.60 -6.97
N ILE A 210 3.23 17.95 -5.95
CA ILE A 210 4.38 17.07 -6.06
C ILE A 210 3.87 15.66 -6.35
N VAL A 211 4.25 15.09 -7.49
CA VAL A 211 3.88 13.73 -7.89
C VAL A 211 5.14 12.86 -7.94
N ILE A 212 5.13 11.79 -7.15
CA ILE A 212 6.24 10.84 -7.03
C ILE A 212 5.72 9.47 -7.48
N THR A 213 6.44 8.81 -8.37
CA THR A 213 6.16 7.42 -8.77
C THR A 213 7.19 6.47 -8.19
N ILE A 214 6.73 5.39 -7.57
CA ILE A 214 7.55 4.28 -7.11
C ILE A 214 7.30 3.09 -8.02
N ASP A 215 8.31 2.72 -8.79
CA ASP A 215 8.28 1.56 -9.68
C ASP A 215 8.57 0.27 -8.90
N ALA A 216 7.60 -0.12 -8.07
CA ALA A 216 7.65 -1.37 -7.32
C ALA A 216 7.81 -2.58 -8.25
N PHE A 217 7.25 -2.56 -9.45
CA PHE A 217 7.43 -3.60 -10.46
C PHE A 217 8.92 -3.83 -10.76
N SER A 218 9.64 -2.77 -11.11
CA SER A 218 11.08 -2.87 -11.41
C SER A 218 11.91 -3.21 -10.18
N TYR A 219 11.63 -2.61 -9.02
CA TYR A 219 12.38 -2.92 -7.79
C TYR A 219 12.24 -4.38 -7.38
N PHE A 220 11.02 -4.93 -7.39
CA PHE A 220 10.81 -6.32 -7.02
C PHE A 220 11.43 -7.29 -8.03
N ASN A 221 11.37 -7.00 -9.32
CA ASN A 221 12.09 -7.81 -10.32
C ASN A 221 13.60 -7.83 -10.03
N GLN A 222 14.19 -6.67 -9.73
CA GLN A 222 15.62 -6.60 -9.35
C GLN A 222 15.92 -7.40 -8.09
N TYR A 223 15.05 -7.36 -7.07
CA TYR A 223 15.25 -8.16 -5.86
C TYR A 223 15.19 -9.66 -6.13
N LEU A 224 14.22 -10.09 -6.93
CA LEU A 224 14.04 -11.49 -7.30
C LEU A 224 15.20 -12.00 -8.17
N ASP A 225 15.70 -11.19 -9.09
CA ASP A 225 16.81 -11.55 -9.98
C ASP A 225 18.15 -11.63 -9.25
N ASN A 226 18.31 -10.86 -8.16
CA ASN A 226 19.54 -10.81 -7.34
C ASN A 226 19.33 -11.42 -5.94
N ALA A 227 18.35 -12.30 -5.78
CA ALA A 227 17.88 -12.77 -4.49
C ALA A 227 18.99 -13.38 -3.62
N SER A 228 19.89 -14.19 -4.21
CA SER A 228 20.97 -14.84 -3.46
C SER A 228 22.03 -13.84 -2.97
N GLU A 229 22.35 -12.82 -3.77
CA GLU A 229 23.28 -11.75 -3.41
C GLU A 229 22.73 -10.87 -2.30
N LEU A 230 21.40 -10.71 -2.27
CA LEU A 230 20.66 -10.02 -1.22
C LEU A 230 20.44 -10.89 0.03
N GLY A 231 20.91 -12.14 0.02
CA GLY A 231 20.86 -13.06 1.16
C GLY A 231 19.59 -13.90 1.28
N PHE A 232 18.68 -13.86 0.29
CA PHE A 232 17.50 -14.72 0.24
C PHE A 232 17.88 -16.14 -0.18
N LYS A 233 17.39 -17.13 0.58
CA LYS A 233 17.67 -18.55 0.33
C LYS A 233 16.59 -19.23 -0.52
N ASP A 234 15.36 -18.73 -0.46
CA ASP A 234 14.22 -19.25 -1.20
C ASP A 234 13.31 -18.09 -1.60
N ILE A 235 12.87 -18.09 -2.85
CA ILE A 235 11.93 -17.13 -3.45
C ILE A 235 10.75 -17.84 -4.13
N SER A 236 10.70 -19.17 -4.03
CA SER A 236 9.78 -20.06 -4.76
C SER A 236 8.68 -20.65 -3.88
N THR A 237 8.83 -20.57 -2.56
CA THR A 237 7.89 -21.10 -1.59
C THR A 237 7.40 -20.02 -0.63
N PHE A 238 6.24 -20.26 -0.02
CA PHE A 238 5.77 -19.44 1.08
C PHE A 238 6.52 -19.79 2.35
N CYS A 239 6.81 -18.78 3.17
CA CYS A 239 7.37 -19.04 4.48
C CYS A 239 6.30 -19.68 5.40
N PRO A 240 6.67 -20.67 6.24
CA PRO A 240 5.72 -21.39 7.08
C PRO A 240 5.09 -20.49 8.14
N ASN A 241 3.82 -20.74 8.51
CA ASN A 241 3.16 -19.98 9.57
C ASN A 241 3.82 -20.14 10.94
N SER A 242 4.36 -19.04 11.47
CA SER A 242 4.94 -18.99 12.80
C SER A 242 3.96 -18.38 13.79
N THR A 243 3.54 -19.19 14.76
CA THR A 243 2.74 -18.75 15.92
C THR A 243 3.60 -18.62 17.18
N ALA A 244 4.90 -18.38 17.02
CA ALA A 244 5.86 -18.36 18.13
C ALA A 244 5.54 -17.26 19.17
N PRO A 245 5.63 -17.56 20.49
CA PRO A 245 5.29 -16.58 21.54
C PRO A 245 6.13 -15.30 21.56
N ASP A 246 7.38 -15.36 21.07
CA ASP A 246 8.34 -14.24 21.01
C ASP A 246 8.36 -13.55 19.64
N PHE A 247 7.47 -13.91 18.72
CA PHE A 247 7.41 -13.36 17.36
C PHE A 247 7.45 -11.82 17.35
N ASN A 248 6.70 -11.16 18.23
CA ASN A 248 6.67 -9.69 18.29
C ASN A 248 8.03 -9.05 18.64
N THR A 249 8.94 -9.78 19.28
CA THR A 249 10.27 -9.28 19.70
C THR A 249 11.42 -9.91 18.91
N ASN A 250 11.15 -10.99 18.17
CA ASN A 250 12.15 -11.82 17.50
C ASN A 250 11.67 -12.28 16.11
N TYR A 251 10.84 -11.46 15.44
CA TYR A 251 10.26 -11.78 14.12
C TYR A 251 11.32 -12.16 13.08
N GLU A 252 12.55 -11.64 13.21
CA GLU A 252 13.65 -11.96 12.30
C GLU A 252 14.09 -13.43 12.33
N ALA A 253 13.84 -14.15 13.44
CA ALA A 253 14.08 -15.58 13.55
C ALA A 253 13.01 -16.43 12.85
N TYR A 254 11.93 -15.80 12.39
CA TYR A 254 10.78 -16.43 11.77
C TYR A 254 10.56 -15.88 10.35
N GLY A 255 9.79 -16.60 9.56
CA GLY A 255 9.27 -16.11 8.29
C GLY A 255 7.93 -16.78 8.08
N TYR A 256 6.89 -16.00 7.83
CA TYR A 256 5.56 -16.45 7.49
C TYR A 256 5.11 -15.67 6.21
N SER A 257 3.91 -15.91 5.71
CA SER A 257 3.17 -15.11 4.72
C SER A 257 3.18 -15.53 3.25
N GLY A 258 2.01 -15.25 2.65
CA GLY A 258 1.73 -15.19 1.21
C GLY A 258 2.02 -13.82 0.56
N HIS A 259 2.63 -12.91 1.32
CA HIS A 259 3.05 -11.57 0.92
C HIS A 259 4.59 -11.46 0.98
N PRO A 260 5.18 -10.40 0.40
CA PRO A 260 6.59 -10.11 0.58
C PRO A 260 6.94 -9.96 2.07
N THR A 261 7.99 -10.63 2.52
CA THR A 261 8.41 -10.59 3.93
C THR A 261 9.07 -9.26 4.28
N TYR A 262 9.20 -8.97 5.57
CA TYR A 262 9.80 -7.73 6.08
C TYR A 262 11.20 -7.40 5.48
N PRO A 263 12.11 -8.35 5.15
CA PRO A 263 13.37 -7.99 4.51
C PRO A 263 13.15 -7.39 3.12
N VAL A 264 12.14 -7.84 2.38
CA VAL A 264 11.76 -7.25 1.08
C VAL A 264 11.17 -5.86 1.28
N HIS A 265 10.32 -5.66 2.29
CA HIS A 265 9.82 -4.32 2.64
C HIS A 265 10.93 -3.36 3.08
N LYS A 266 11.96 -3.86 3.77
CA LYS A 266 13.17 -3.10 4.14
C LYS A 266 13.98 -2.69 2.90
N LEU A 267 14.14 -3.60 1.94
CA LEU A 267 14.78 -3.30 0.65
C LEU A 267 13.99 -2.25 -0.13
N LEU A 268 12.67 -2.37 -0.16
CA LEU A 268 11.79 -1.40 -0.82
C LEU A 268 11.93 -0.01 -0.18
N ALA A 269 11.88 0.07 1.14
CA ALA A 269 12.09 1.33 1.87
C ALA A 269 13.45 1.96 1.52
N ALA A 270 14.53 1.17 1.54
CA ALA A 270 15.86 1.66 1.16
C ALA A 270 15.95 2.13 -0.31
N SER A 271 15.26 1.44 -1.24
CA SER A 271 15.15 1.88 -2.63
C SER A 271 14.40 3.21 -2.77
N ILE A 272 13.31 3.39 -2.02
CA ILE A 272 12.54 4.64 -1.99
C ILE A 272 13.39 5.77 -1.42
N GLU A 273 14.05 5.57 -0.27
CA GLU A 273 14.95 6.57 0.32
C GLU A 273 16.04 7.00 -0.68
N LYS A 274 16.68 6.02 -1.35
CA LYS A 274 17.69 6.30 -2.37
C LYS A 274 17.13 7.06 -3.56
N GLN A 275 15.90 6.78 -3.97
CA GLN A 275 15.22 7.50 -5.05
C GLN A 275 14.94 8.96 -4.65
N LEU A 276 14.42 9.18 -3.45
CA LEU A 276 14.07 10.51 -2.93
C LEU A 276 15.29 11.36 -2.55
N ALA A 277 16.41 10.72 -2.18
CA ALA A 277 17.66 11.40 -1.86
C ALA A 277 18.44 11.88 -3.09
N LYS A 278 18.07 11.46 -4.31
CA LYS A 278 18.69 12.01 -5.53
C LYS A 278 18.33 13.50 -5.62
N PRO A 279 19.32 14.41 -5.62
CA PRO A 279 19.03 15.82 -5.90
C PRO A 279 18.37 15.89 -7.27
N GLY A 280 17.14 16.39 -7.34
CA GLY A 280 16.57 16.81 -8.62
C GLY A 280 17.49 17.86 -9.23
N CYS A 281 17.86 17.68 -10.50
CA CYS A 281 18.61 18.68 -11.27
C CYS A 281 17.91 20.04 -11.25
#